data_AF-A0A963K6E3-F1
#
_entry.id   AF-A0A963K6E3-F1
#
_cell.length_a   1.000
_cell.length_b   1.000
_cell.length_c   1.000
_cell.angle_alpha   90.00
_cell.angle_beta   90.00
_cell.angle_gamma   90.00
#
_symmetry.space_group_name_H-M   'P 1'
#
loop_
_entity.id
_entity.type
_entity.pdbx_description
1 polymer ?
#
loop_
_entity_poly.entity_id
_entity_poly.type
_entity_poly.pdbx_seq_one_letter_code
_entity_poly.pdbx_strand_id
1 'polypeptide(L)'
;DYTFGVWTGEGALTPVGKAYFGFTDEELLQIDRYVRDNTVERFGPVRAVRAEPGHGLVLEVAFEGLNRSRRHKSGVAMRFPRISRLRWDKRPAEADRLEALESLLETTGA
;
A
#
# COMPACT_ATOMS: atom_id res chain seq x y z
N ASP A 1 -4.18 -11.64 2.18
CA ASP A 1 -3.67 -10.31 2.61
C ASP A 1 -2.80 -9.68 1.53
N TYR A 2 -2.89 -8.37 1.38
CA TYR A 2 -2.10 -7.55 0.48
C TYR A 2 -1.27 -6.54 1.27
N THR A 3 0.05 -6.61 1.13
CA THR A 3 0.96 -5.59 1.66
C THR A 3 1.04 -4.45 0.67
N PHE A 4 0.94 -3.22 1.16
CA PHE A 4 1.04 -2.02 0.34
C PHE A 4 2.03 -1.03 0.95
N GLY A 5 2.54 -0.15 0.09
CA GLY A 5 3.57 0.81 0.44
C GLY A 5 3.30 2.19 -0.16
N VAL A 6 4.09 3.15 0.30
CA VAL A 6 4.15 4.52 -0.21
C VAL A 6 5.55 4.78 -0.75
N TRP A 7 5.69 5.80 -1.59
CA TRP A 7 7.00 6.18 -2.12
C TRP A 7 7.82 6.93 -1.07
N THR A 8 9.11 6.64 -0.96
CA THR A 8 10.05 7.47 -0.21
C THR A 8 10.53 8.65 -1.07
N GLY A 9 11.13 9.67 -0.47
CA GLY A 9 11.81 10.74 -1.21
C GLY A 9 12.91 10.27 -2.18
N GLU A 10 13.46 9.07 -1.96
CA GLU A 10 14.44 8.41 -2.85
C GLU A 10 13.79 7.66 -4.02
N GLY A 11 12.45 7.63 -4.10
CA GLY A 11 11.72 6.92 -5.14
C GLY A 11 11.60 5.41 -4.92
N ALA A 12 11.93 4.91 -3.73
CA ALA A 12 11.75 3.52 -3.36
C ALA A 12 10.37 3.28 -2.71
N LEU A 13 9.75 2.13 -2.95
CA LEU A 13 8.51 1.77 -2.28
C LEU A 13 8.81 1.19 -0.90
N THR A 14 8.18 1.71 0.15
CA THR A 14 8.33 1.20 1.52
C THR A 14 7.00 0.72 2.11
N PRO A 15 6.92 -0.48 2.70
CA PRO A 15 5.68 -0.98 3.29
C PRO A 15 5.21 -0.14 4.48
N VAL A 16 3.90 0.13 4.54
CA VAL A 16 3.27 0.88 5.65
C VAL A 16 2.07 0.19 6.28
N GLY A 17 1.57 -0.86 5.62
CA GLY A 17 0.42 -1.61 6.11
C GLY A 17 0.13 -2.85 5.29
N LYS A 18 -0.84 -3.61 5.79
CA LYS A 18 -1.36 -4.81 5.16
C LYS A 18 -2.85 -4.89 5.42
N ALA A 19 -3.63 -5.17 4.38
CA ALA A 19 -5.07 -5.35 4.49
C ALA A 19 -5.51 -6.65 3.81
N TYR A 20 -6.56 -7.26 4.30
CA TYR A 20 -7.13 -8.50 3.75
C TYR A 20 -8.61 -8.37 3.40
N PHE A 21 -9.17 -7.17 3.56
CA PHE A 21 -10.59 -6.90 3.37
C PHE A 21 -10.80 -5.45 2.88
N GLY A 22 -12.06 -5.12 2.58
CA GLY A 22 -12.51 -3.80 2.16
C GLY A 22 -12.70 -3.65 0.64
N PHE A 23 -12.67 -4.77 -0.08
CA PHE A 23 -13.01 -4.87 -1.49
C PHE A 23 -14.22 -5.78 -1.67
N THR A 24 -14.97 -5.62 -2.76
CA THR A 24 -16.05 -6.52 -3.17
C THR A 24 -15.49 -7.82 -3.77
N ASP A 25 -16.35 -8.84 -3.95
CA ASP A 25 -15.95 -10.06 -4.66
C ASP A 25 -15.50 -9.79 -6.10
N GLU A 26 -16.13 -8.82 -6.77
CA GLU A 26 -15.73 -8.40 -8.11
C GLU A 26 -14.33 -7.76 -8.11
N GLU A 27 -14.06 -6.87 -7.16
CA GLU A 27 -12.74 -6.27 -6.97
C GLU A 27 -11.69 -7.32 -6.60
N LEU A 28 -12.03 -8.32 -5.78
CA LEU A 28 -11.13 -9.44 -5.48
C LEU A 28 -10.70 -10.17 -6.75
N LEU A 29 -11.63 -10.46 -7.67
CA LEU A 29 -11.29 -11.08 -8.96
C LEU A 29 -10.36 -10.21 -9.80
N GLN A 30 -10.52 -8.88 -9.75
CA GLN A 30 -9.62 -7.94 -10.42
C GLN A 30 -8.22 -7.94 -9.80
N ILE A 31 -8.12 -7.90 -8.47
CA ILE A 31 -6.85 -7.97 -7.75
C ILE A 31 -6.15 -9.31 -8.06
N ASP A 32 -6.86 -10.43 -8.03
CA ASP A 32 -6.30 -11.74 -8.29
C ASP A 32 -5.74 -11.87 -9.71
N ARG A 33 -6.45 -11.33 -10.70
CA ARG A 33 -5.95 -11.22 -12.08
C ARG A 33 -4.69 -10.35 -12.12
N TYR A 34 -4.73 -9.16 -11.54
CA TYR A 34 -3.59 -8.25 -11.50
C TYR A 34 -2.36 -8.90 -10.85
N VAL A 35 -2.51 -9.53 -9.69
CA VAL A 35 -1.40 -10.20 -8.99
C VAL A 35 -0.82 -11.30 -9.86
N ARG A 36 -1.65 -12.11 -10.52
CA ARG A 36 -1.20 -13.18 -11.41
C ARG A 36 -0.38 -12.66 -12.58
N ASP A 37 -0.86 -11.61 -13.23
CA ASP A 37 -0.26 -11.04 -14.45
C ASP A 37 0.99 -10.20 -14.14
N ASN A 38 1.15 -9.75 -12.90
CA ASN A 38 2.24 -8.86 -12.48
C ASN A 38 3.18 -9.48 -11.45
N THR A 39 3.08 -10.78 -11.16
CA THR A 39 4.02 -11.46 -10.24
C THR A 39 5.43 -11.46 -10.84
N VAL A 40 6.41 -10.90 -10.14
CA VAL A 40 7.84 -10.92 -10.54
C VAL A 40 8.65 -11.95 -9.76
N GLU A 41 8.28 -12.23 -8.51
CA GLU A 41 8.94 -13.23 -7.68
C GLU A 41 7.93 -14.01 -6.83
N ARG A 42 8.31 -15.22 -6.41
CA ARG A 42 7.52 -16.09 -5.53
C ARG A 42 8.36 -16.63 -4.39
N PHE A 43 7.80 -16.55 -3.18
CA PHE A 43 8.41 -17.03 -1.94
C PHE A 43 7.38 -17.88 -1.18
N GLY A 44 7.28 -19.15 -1.57
CA GLY A 44 6.20 -20.03 -1.11
C GLY A 44 4.82 -19.45 -1.44
N PRO A 45 3.94 -19.19 -0.45
CA PRO A 45 2.63 -18.59 -0.70
C PRO A 45 2.69 -17.09 -1.02
N VAL A 46 3.82 -16.43 -0.79
CA VAL A 46 3.97 -14.98 -0.97
C VAL A 46 4.40 -14.69 -2.41
N ARG A 47 3.81 -13.66 -3.01
CA ARG A 47 4.14 -13.16 -4.33
C ARG A 47 4.60 -11.70 -4.23
N ALA A 48 5.70 -11.37 -4.88
CA ALA A 48 6.05 -9.98 -5.14
C ALA A 48 5.45 -9.59 -6.49
N VAL A 49 4.76 -8.45 -6.54
CA VAL A 49 4.21 -7.89 -7.77
C VAL A 49 5.10 -6.75 -8.26
N ARG A 50 5.18 -6.57 -9.58
CA ARG A 50 5.85 -5.41 -10.17
C ARG A 50 5.21 -4.12 -9.66
N ALA A 51 6.03 -3.28 -9.03
CA ALA A 51 5.64 -2.00 -8.48
C ALA A 51 6.77 -0.98 -8.68
N GLU A 52 6.61 -0.16 -9.71
CA GLU A 52 7.52 0.89 -10.18
C GLU A 52 6.70 2.18 -10.38
N PRO A 53 7.32 3.38 -10.42
CA PRO A 53 6.56 4.63 -10.63
C PRO A 53 5.69 4.64 -11.89
N GLY A 54 6.11 3.91 -12.94
CA GLY A 54 5.37 3.77 -14.19
C GLY A 54 4.45 2.54 -14.28
N HIS A 55 4.49 1.62 -13.31
CA HIS A 55 3.74 0.36 -13.38
C HIS A 55 3.38 -0.18 -11.99
N GLY A 56 2.09 -0.35 -11.70
CA GLY A 56 1.63 -0.70 -10.36
C GLY A 56 0.11 -0.57 -10.23
N LEU A 57 -0.44 -1.12 -9.14
CA LEU A 57 -1.82 -0.93 -8.74
C LEU A 57 -1.88 0.06 -7.58
N VAL A 58 -2.57 1.18 -7.77
CA VAL A 58 -2.82 2.16 -6.71
C VAL A 58 -4.05 1.76 -5.92
N LEU A 59 -3.94 1.79 -4.60
CA LEU A 59 -5.02 1.48 -3.68
C LEU A 59 -5.38 2.74 -2.89
N GLU A 60 -6.67 2.97 -2.70
CA GLU A 60 -7.15 3.88 -1.68
C GLU A 60 -7.33 3.09 -0.39
N VAL A 61 -6.69 3.54 0.69
CA VAL A 61 -6.67 2.82 1.98
C VAL A 61 -7.29 3.71 3.04
N ALA A 62 -8.34 3.19 3.69
CA ALA A 62 -8.91 3.79 4.89
C ALA A 62 -8.28 3.14 6.13
N PHE A 63 -8.03 3.92 7.18
CA PHE A 63 -7.41 3.46 8.42
C PHE A 63 -7.89 4.30 9.62
N GLU A 64 -7.77 3.78 10.83
CA GLU A 64 -8.19 4.48 12.05
C GLU A 64 -7.15 5.45 12.60
N GLY A 65 -5.87 5.21 12.30
CA GLY A 65 -4.78 6.11 12.69
C GLY A 65 -3.41 5.58 12.30
N LEU A 66 -2.39 6.35 12.62
CA LEU A 66 -0.98 6.02 12.38
C LEU A 66 -0.22 5.96 13.70
N ASN A 67 0.76 5.07 13.78
CA ASN A 67 1.70 5.00 14.90
C ASN A 67 3.14 5.10 14.39
N ARG A 68 4.02 5.78 15.15
CA ARG A 68 5.47 5.64 14.95
C ARG A 68 5.91 4.22 15.26
N SER A 69 6.82 3.67 14.46
CA SER A 69 7.27 2.29 14.59
C SER A 69 8.74 2.11 14.28
N ARG A 70 9.52 1.63 15.27
CA ARG A 70 10.94 1.27 15.07
C ARG A 70 11.12 -0.10 14.39
N ARG A 71 10.03 -0.87 14.21
CA ARG A 71 10.04 -2.21 13.61
C ARG A 71 9.92 -2.17 12.09
N HIS A 72 9.25 -1.15 11.54
CA HIS A 72 9.01 -1.03 10.11
C HIS A 72 10.04 -0.09 9.50
N LYS A 73 10.57 -0.45 8.32
CA LYS A 73 11.57 0.37 7.61
C LYS A 73 11.05 1.78 7.29
N SER A 74 9.75 1.92 7.08
CA SER A 74 9.06 3.19 6.87
C SER A 74 8.98 4.07 8.12
N GLY A 75 9.29 3.57 9.32
CA GLY A 75 9.12 4.32 10.56
C GLY A 75 7.66 4.47 11.01
N VAL A 76 6.69 3.93 10.26
CA VAL A 76 5.24 4.10 10.48
C VAL A 76 4.52 2.75 10.43
N ALA A 77 3.43 2.63 11.20
CA ALA A 77 2.48 1.53 11.11
C ALA A 77 1.04 2.03 11.08
N MET A 78 0.26 1.61 10.09
CA MET A 78 -1.19 1.90 10.01
C MET A 78 -2.00 1.05 10.99
N ARG A 79 -2.98 1.68 11.66
CA ARG A 79 -3.96 1.01 12.53
C ARG A 79 -5.22 0.66 11.75
N PHE A 80 -5.59 -0.62 11.80
CA PHE A 80 -6.77 -1.18 11.15
C PHE A 80 -6.97 -0.71 9.69
N PRO A 81 -5.94 -0.84 8.82
CA PRO A 81 -6.10 -0.46 7.44
C PRO A 81 -7.04 -1.42 6.70
N ARG A 82 -7.87 -0.86 5.82
CA ARG A 82 -8.68 -1.60 4.85
C ARG A 82 -8.55 -0.97 3.48
N ILE A 83 -8.65 -1.78 2.44
CA ILE A 83 -8.79 -1.25 1.08
C ILE A 83 -10.16 -0.57 1.02
N SER A 84 -10.25 0.62 0.44
CA SER A 84 -11.52 1.34 0.27
C SER A 84 -11.91 1.43 -1.20
N ARG A 85 -10.92 1.44 -2.10
CA ARG A 85 -11.13 1.45 -3.55
C ARG A 85 -9.87 1.04 -4.30
N LEU A 86 -10.05 0.36 -5.44
CA LEU A 86 -8.99 0.17 -6.44
C LEU A 86 -8.91 1.40 -7.36
N ARG A 87 -7.76 2.08 -7.39
CA ARG A 87 -7.57 3.34 -8.12
C ARG A 87 -6.95 3.11 -9.49
N TRP A 88 -7.67 2.40 -10.34
CA TRP A 88 -7.32 2.17 -11.75
C TRP A 88 -7.17 3.48 -12.55
N ASP A 89 -7.76 4.56 -12.04
CA ASP A 89 -7.68 5.92 -12.59
C ASP A 89 -6.36 6.63 -12.29
N LYS A 90 -5.55 6.13 -11.34
CA LYS A 90 -4.28 6.74 -10.92
C LYS A 90 -3.07 5.95 -11.41
N ARG A 91 -2.02 6.68 -11.81
CA ARG A 91 -0.69 6.10 -12.03
C ARG A 91 0.01 5.85 -10.70
N PRO A 92 0.89 4.85 -10.60
CA PRO A 92 1.64 4.56 -9.38
C PRO A 92 2.42 5.76 -8.85
N ALA A 93 3.03 6.57 -9.73
CA ALA A 93 3.72 7.80 -9.35
C ALA A 93 2.85 8.84 -8.62
N GLU A 94 1.52 8.74 -8.70
CA GLU A 94 0.56 9.60 -8.01
C GLU A 94 0.12 9.04 -6.64
N ALA A 95 0.62 7.88 -6.24
CA ALA A 95 0.42 7.35 -4.90
C ALA A 95 1.13 8.23 -3.87
N ASP A 96 0.62 8.22 -2.64
CA ASP A 96 1.17 9.03 -1.56
C ASP A 96 2.63 8.70 -1.29
N ARG A 97 3.31 9.67 -0.66
CA ARG A 97 4.68 9.54 -0.22
C ARG A 97 4.76 9.41 1.30
N LEU A 98 5.89 8.91 1.79
CA LEU A 98 6.10 8.70 3.22
C LEU A 98 5.93 10.00 4.02
N GLU A 99 6.37 11.12 3.45
CA GLU A 99 6.28 12.44 4.08
C GLU A 99 4.82 12.86 4.36
N ALA A 100 3.87 12.40 3.55
CA ALA A 100 2.44 12.64 3.79
C ALA A 100 1.94 11.89 5.04
N LEU A 101 2.40 10.65 5.26
CA LEU A 101 2.08 9.89 6.47
C LEU A 101 2.74 10.48 7.72
N GLU A 102 3.97 10.97 7.58
CA GLU A 102 4.68 11.65 8.67
C GLU A 102 3.97 12.95 9.09
N SER A 103 3.49 13.73 8.11
CA SER A 103 2.69 14.94 8.38
C SER A 103 1.39 14.64 9.12
N LEU A 104 0.73 13.52 8.80
CA LEU A 104 -0.47 13.06 9.51
C LEU A 104 -0.19 12.67 10.97
N LEU A 105 0.98 12.08 11.24
CA LEU A 105 1.42 11.74 12.60
C LEU A 105 1.66 12.99 13.46
N GLU A 106 2.21 14.05 12.88
CA GLU A 106 2.43 15.33 13.57
C GLU A 106 1.11 16.02 13.90
N THR A 107 0.16 15.98 12.96
CA THR A 107 -1.16 16.60 13.13
C THR A 107 -2.02 15.89 14.17
N THR A 108 -1.90 14.56 14.29
CA THR A 108 -2.68 13.75 15.25
C THR A 108 -2.04 13.70 16.64
N GLY A 109 -0.79 14.18 16.77
CA GLY A 109 -0.02 14.15 18.02
C GLY A 109 -0.07 15.42 18.87
N ALA A 110 -0.87 16.42 18.49
CA ALA A 110 -1.16 17.64 19.24
C ALA A 110 -2.56 17.58 19.86
#